data_AF-A0AAW8QLI3-F1
#
_entry.id   AF-A0AAW8QLI3-F1
#
_cell.length_a   1.000
_cell.length_b   1.000
_cell.length_c   1.000
_cell.angle_alpha   90.00
_cell.angle_beta   90.00
_cell.angle_gamma   90.00
#
_symmetry.space_group_name_H-M   'P 1'
#
loop_
_entity.id
_entity.type
_entity.pdbx_description
1 polymer ?
#
loop_
_entity_poly.entity_id
_entity_poly.type
_entity_poly.pdbx_seq_one_letter_code
_entity_poly.pdbx_strand_id
1 'polypeptide(L)'
;MRLNKDNVINAFCIFSLVIIMCVIIILVLKLFFGQKIDIGFIKDIFSIGSTLAAALIAIALFSDWKELHNKQVQNDFALKTYNQFKKFELSLFKANDTFSGLSNIIDWHSDMELQLDAPEVKEKRNDMNLMFSQIHEAEYEFKNFMSQLVDYCVVTNQGDDFLIIQKDLYRQFFKYYNNEEELSYSSYNQFWQNYNYLFEEYLLLRTNTYEKVIKDILYKLQEHLN
;
A
#
# COMPACT_ATOMS: atom_id res chain seq x y z
N MET A 1 -17.08 -9.95 14.73
CA MET A 1 -16.20 -11.14 14.77
C MET A 1 -16.91 -12.24 13.99
N ARG A 2 -16.47 -12.56 12.77
CA ARG A 2 -17.01 -13.73 12.06
C ARG A 2 -16.40 -14.97 12.71
N LEU A 3 -17.23 -15.83 13.27
CA LEU A 3 -16.80 -17.15 13.74
C LEU A 3 -16.40 -17.95 12.50
N ASN A 4 -15.10 -18.16 12.31
CA ASN A 4 -14.63 -19.08 11.29
C ASN A 4 -14.93 -20.53 11.73
N LYS A 5 -15.18 -21.43 10.78
CA LYS A 5 -15.49 -22.83 11.05
C LYS A 5 -14.39 -23.49 11.90
N ASP A 6 -13.14 -23.11 11.63
CA ASP A 6 -11.96 -23.60 12.34
C ASP A 6 -11.91 -23.13 13.80
N ASN A 7 -12.36 -21.91 14.09
CA ASN A 7 -12.39 -21.38 15.45
C ASN A 7 -13.45 -22.09 16.30
N VAL A 8 -14.58 -22.45 15.70
CA VAL A 8 -15.62 -23.25 16.37
C VAL A 8 -15.13 -24.67 16.63
N ILE A 9 -14.44 -25.28 15.66
CA ILE A 9 -13.84 -26.61 15.82
C ILE A 9 -12.76 -26.59 16.91
N ASN A 10 -11.85 -25.62 16.89
CA ASN A 10 -10.80 -25.47 17.91
C ASN A 10 -11.40 -25.26 19.29
N ALA A 11 -12.43 -24.42 19.43
CA ALA A 11 -13.12 -24.22 20.71
C ALA A 11 -13.76 -25.53 21.23
N PHE A 12 -14.41 -26.29 20.35
CA PHE A 12 -14.98 -27.59 20.69
C PHE A 12 -13.93 -28.62 21.10
N CYS A 13 -12.78 -28.66 20.39
CA CYS A 13 -11.65 -29.52 20.71
C CYS A 13 -11.03 -29.17 22.07
N ILE A 14 -10.78 -27.88 22.34
CA ILE A 14 -10.26 -27.40 23.63
C ILE A 14 -11.23 -27.78 24.76
N PHE A 15 -12.52 -27.51 24.58
CA PHE A 15 -13.54 -27.85 25.57
C PHE A 15 -13.60 -29.37 25.85
N SER A 16 -13.59 -30.18 24.79
CA SER A 16 -13.61 -31.64 24.90
C SER A 16 -12.36 -32.18 25.62
N LEU A 17 -11.18 -31.65 25.30
CA LEU A 17 -9.93 -32.00 25.99
C LEU A 17 -9.97 -31.68 27.47
N VAL A 18 -10.47 -30.50 27.83
CA VAL A 18 -10.56 -30.09 29.24
C VAL A 18 -11.56 -30.94 30.01
N ILE A 19 -12.71 -31.30 29.41
CA ILE A 19 -13.65 -32.25 30.02
C ILE A 19 -12.99 -33.60 30.27
N ILE A 20 -12.29 -34.15 29.27
CA ILE A 20 -11.59 -35.43 29.39
C ILE A 20 -10.56 -35.36 30.53
N MET A 21 -9.79 -34.27 30.61
CA MET A 21 -8.84 -34.05 31.69
C MET A 21 -9.51 -34.00 33.07
N CYS A 22 -10.63 -33.27 33.21
CA CYS A 22 -11.40 -33.24 34.45
C CYS A 22 -11.90 -34.64 34.86
N VAL A 23 -12.40 -35.43 33.91
CA VAL A 23 -12.84 -36.81 34.16
C VAL A 23 -11.67 -37.71 34.57
N ILE A 24 -10.53 -37.61 33.89
CA ILE A 24 -9.32 -38.37 34.24
C ILE A 24 -8.85 -38.02 35.66
N ILE A 25 -8.80 -36.72 36.03
CA ILE A 25 -8.42 -36.28 37.37
C ILE A 25 -9.34 -36.88 38.44
N ILE A 26 -10.67 -36.84 38.22
CA ILE A 26 -11.65 -37.43 39.13
C ILE A 26 -11.43 -38.94 39.28
N LEU A 27 -11.21 -39.66 38.18
CA LEU A 27 -10.95 -41.10 38.21
C LEU A 27 -9.66 -41.44 38.94
N VAL A 28 -8.58 -40.69 38.70
CA VAL A 28 -7.29 -40.89 39.36
C VAL A 28 -7.41 -40.66 40.87
N LEU A 29 -8.07 -39.57 41.30
CA LEU A 29 -8.29 -39.27 42.71
C LEU A 29 -9.12 -40.33 43.43
N LYS A 30 -10.12 -40.90 42.75
CA LYS A 30 -10.95 -41.98 43.30
C LYS A 30 -10.20 -43.31 43.38
N LEU A 31 -9.50 -43.70 42.32
CA LEU A 31 -8.89 -45.03 42.18
C LEU A 31 -7.55 -45.16 42.90
N PHE A 32 -6.70 -44.13 42.85
CA PHE A 32 -5.35 -44.19 43.43
C PHE A 32 -5.25 -43.60 44.83
N PHE A 33 -6.07 -42.59 45.14
CA PHE A 33 -6.00 -41.87 46.42
C PHE A 33 -7.16 -42.18 47.37
N GLY A 34 -8.14 -43.00 46.94
CA GLY A 34 -9.27 -43.42 47.76
C GLY A 34 -10.13 -42.27 48.29
N GLN A 35 -10.08 -41.09 47.66
CA GLN A 35 -10.84 -39.94 48.11
C GLN A 35 -12.35 -40.19 48.01
N LYS A 36 -13.10 -39.79 49.05
CA LYS A 36 -14.56 -39.71 48.99
C LYS A 36 -14.95 -38.51 48.13
N ILE A 37 -15.35 -38.78 46.90
CA ILE A 37 -15.79 -37.75 45.96
C ILE A 37 -17.27 -37.43 46.25
N ASP A 38 -17.53 -36.20 46.66
CA ASP A 38 -18.88 -35.64 46.76
C ASP A 38 -19.21 -34.77 45.53
N ILE A 39 -20.47 -34.33 45.43
CA ILE A 39 -20.93 -33.49 44.32
C ILE A 39 -20.24 -32.12 44.34
N GLY A 40 -19.90 -31.59 45.53
CA GLY A 40 -19.18 -30.33 45.69
C GLY A 40 -17.80 -30.36 45.03
N PHE A 41 -17.03 -31.41 45.30
CA PHE A 41 -15.69 -31.60 44.74
C PHE A 41 -15.70 -31.78 43.21
N ILE A 42 -16.68 -32.51 42.67
CA ILE A 42 -16.88 -32.63 41.21
C ILE A 42 -17.15 -31.24 40.62
N LYS A 43 -18.05 -30.47 41.23
CA LYS A 43 -18.37 -29.12 40.80
C LYS A 43 -17.13 -28.23 40.79
N ASP A 44 -16.28 -28.30 41.81
CA ASP A 44 -15.06 -27.48 41.91
C ASP A 44 -14.06 -27.83 40.79
N ILE A 45 -13.82 -29.12 40.53
CA ILE A 45 -12.94 -29.55 39.42
C ILE A 45 -13.47 -29.06 38.07
N PHE A 46 -14.77 -29.25 37.80
CA PHE A 46 -15.37 -28.78 36.55
C PHE A 46 -15.44 -27.25 36.46
N SER A 47 -15.53 -26.53 37.58
CA SER A 47 -15.48 -25.07 37.61
C SER A 47 -14.08 -24.54 37.30
N ILE A 48 -13.03 -25.19 37.81
CA ILE A 48 -11.65 -24.87 37.44
C ILE A 48 -11.41 -25.21 35.97
N GLY A 49 -11.87 -26.39 35.53
CA GLY A 49 -11.80 -26.81 34.14
C GLY A 49 -12.51 -25.84 33.19
N SER A 50 -13.74 -25.42 33.50
CA SER A 50 -14.48 -24.48 32.65
C SER A 50 -13.78 -23.11 32.55
N THR A 51 -13.19 -22.64 33.64
CA THR A 51 -12.40 -21.40 33.65
C THR A 51 -11.15 -21.53 32.77
N LEU A 52 -10.44 -22.67 32.86
CA LEU A 52 -9.28 -22.97 32.01
C LEU A 52 -9.67 -23.09 30.54
N ALA A 53 -10.76 -23.80 30.23
CA ALA A 53 -11.28 -23.93 28.87
C ALA A 53 -11.64 -22.56 28.28
N ALA A 54 -12.32 -21.70 29.04
CA ALA A 54 -12.66 -20.35 28.60
C ALA A 54 -11.39 -19.52 28.33
N ALA A 55 -10.38 -19.60 29.19
CA ALA A 55 -9.11 -18.89 28.99
C ALA A 55 -8.37 -19.36 27.73
N LEU A 56 -8.28 -20.68 27.51
CA LEU A 56 -7.63 -21.26 26.33
C LEU A 56 -8.38 -20.90 25.03
N ILE A 57 -9.70 -20.95 25.04
CA ILE A 57 -10.54 -20.54 23.90
C ILE A 57 -10.33 -19.05 23.62
N ALA A 58 -10.30 -18.21 24.66
CA ALA A 58 -10.05 -16.77 24.49
C ALA A 58 -8.68 -16.51 23.85
N ILE A 59 -7.62 -17.18 24.31
CA ILE A 59 -6.27 -17.06 23.73
C ILE A 59 -6.28 -17.43 22.23
N ALA A 60 -6.90 -18.56 21.87
CA ALA A 60 -7.00 -18.98 20.48
C ALA A 60 -7.74 -17.94 19.63
N LEU A 61 -8.90 -17.47 20.10
CA LEU A 61 -9.69 -16.45 19.40
C LEU A 61 -8.96 -15.11 19.27
N PHE A 62 -8.21 -14.68 20.28
CA PHE A 62 -7.44 -13.43 20.24
C PHE A 62 -6.23 -13.53 19.32
N SER A 63 -5.57 -14.69 19.25
CA SER A 63 -4.47 -14.93 18.32
C SER A 63 -4.93 -14.79 16.87
N ASP A 64 -6.01 -15.49 16.51
CA ASP A 64 -6.59 -15.44 15.17
C ASP A 64 -7.09 -14.03 14.83
N TRP A 65 -7.73 -13.37 15.80
CA TRP A 65 -8.20 -12.00 15.62
C TRP A 65 -7.05 -11.03 15.35
N LYS A 66 -5.95 -11.15 16.10
CA LYS A 66 -4.76 -10.30 15.90
C LYS A 66 -4.15 -10.52 14.53
N GLU A 67 -4.05 -11.76 14.07
CA GLU A 67 -3.53 -12.07 12.73
C GLU A 67 -4.43 -11.49 11.63
N LEU A 68 -5.75 -11.71 11.73
CA LEU A 68 -6.71 -11.20 10.78
C LEU A 68 -6.72 -9.66 10.75
N HIS A 69 -6.68 -9.03 11.92
CA HIS A 69 -6.62 -7.57 12.04
C HIS A 69 -5.34 -7.02 11.41
N ASN A 70 -4.18 -7.61 11.68
CA ASN A 70 -2.92 -7.17 11.08
C ASN A 70 -2.92 -7.30 9.56
N LYS A 71 -3.44 -8.41 9.02
CA LYS A 71 -3.62 -8.60 7.57
C LYS A 71 -4.57 -7.55 6.98
N GLN A 72 -5.69 -7.28 7.64
CA GLN A 72 -6.64 -6.27 7.19
C GLN A 72 -5.99 -4.88 7.17
N VAL A 73 -5.29 -4.50 8.23
CA VAL A 73 -4.57 -3.23 8.30
C VAL A 73 -3.55 -3.13 7.17
N GLN A 74 -2.72 -4.15 6.95
CA GLN A 74 -1.75 -4.17 5.85
C GLN A 74 -2.42 -3.98 4.48
N ASN A 75 -3.55 -4.66 4.24
CA ASN A 75 -4.31 -4.52 2.99
C ASN A 75 -4.89 -3.11 2.81
N ASP A 76 -5.38 -2.48 3.87
CA ASP A 76 -5.89 -1.11 3.82
C ASP A 76 -4.78 -0.12 3.42
N PHE A 77 -3.57 -0.27 3.97
CA PHE A 77 -2.42 0.56 3.61
C PHE A 77 -1.92 0.26 2.18
N ALA A 78 -1.89 -1.01 1.78
CA ALA A 78 -1.55 -1.41 0.41
C ALA A 78 -2.50 -0.76 -0.61
N LEU A 79 -3.81 -0.83 -0.36
CA LEU A 79 -4.83 -0.27 -1.24
C LEU A 79 -4.76 1.26 -1.30
N LYS A 80 -4.54 1.93 -0.16
CA LYS A 80 -4.32 3.38 -0.13
C LYS A 80 -3.10 3.79 -0.96
N THR A 81 -1.99 3.08 -0.81
CA THR A 81 -0.75 3.34 -1.56
C THR A 81 -0.95 3.14 -3.05
N TYR A 82 -1.58 2.04 -3.45
CA TYR A 82 -1.93 1.76 -4.84
C TYR A 82 -2.83 2.85 -5.44
N ASN A 83 -3.91 3.21 -4.74
CA ASN A 83 -4.84 4.25 -5.21
C ASN A 83 -4.15 5.61 -5.36
N GLN A 84 -3.21 5.93 -4.47
CA GLN A 84 -2.46 7.17 -4.54
C GLN A 84 -1.47 7.16 -5.72
N PHE A 85 -0.83 6.03 -6.02
CA PHE A 85 -0.06 5.86 -7.26
C PHE A 85 -0.92 6.06 -8.51
N LYS A 86 -2.14 5.51 -8.54
CA LYS A 86 -3.06 5.69 -9.67
C LYS A 86 -3.46 7.15 -9.90
N LYS A 87 -3.58 7.96 -8.84
CA LYS A 87 -3.79 9.41 -8.98
C LYS A 87 -2.58 10.09 -9.60
N PHE A 88 -1.38 9.78 -9.12
CA PHE A 88 -0.14 10.28 -9.71
C PHE A 88 -0.04 9.94 -11.21
N GLU A 89 -0.28 8.67 -11.57
CA GLU A 89 -0.26 8.21 -12.96
C GLU A 89 -1.28 8.97 -13.82
N LEU A 90 -2.50 9.18 -13.30
CA LEU A 90 -3.53 9.92 -14.01
C LEU A 90 -3.16 11.39 -14.23
N SER A 91 -2.65 12.07 -13.20
CA SER A 91 -2.24 13.48 -13.31
C SER A 91 -1.05 13.64 -14.26
N LEU A 92 -0.10 12.69 -14.27
CA LEU A 92 0.98 12.66 -15.24
C LEU A 92 0.47 12.49 -16.67
N PHE A 93 -0.50 11.58 -16.90
CA PHE A 93 -1.06 11.40 -18.23
C PHE A 93 -1.82 12.62 -18.73
N LYS A 94 -2.57 13.32 -17.87
CA LYS A 94 -3.22 14.59 -18.25
C LYS A 94 -2.20 15.64 -18.70
N ALA A 95 -1.10 15.78 -17.96
CA ALA A 95 -0.02 16.69 -18.30
C ALA A 95 0.61 16.32 -19.65
N ASN A 96 0.89 15.03 -19.85
CA ASN A 96 1.49 14.53 -21.09
C ASN A 96 0.55 14.65 -22.30
N ASP A 97 -0.76 14.46 -22.12
CA ASP A 97 -1.76 14.63 -23.17
C ASP A 97 -1.85 16.09 -23.61
N THR A 98 -1.90 17.02 -22.66
CA THR A 98 -1.86 18.46 -22.94
C THR A 98 -0.56 18.85 -23.65
N PHE A 99 0.59 18.34 -23.19
CA PHE A 99 1.87 18.55 -23.87
C PHE A 99 1.87 17.96 -25.29
N SER A 100 1.36 16.75 -25.48
CA SER A 100 1.26 16.14 -26.81
C SER A 100 0.39 16.99 -27.74
N GLY A 101 -0.67 17.62 -27.23
CA GLY A 101 -1.50 18.56 -28.00
C GLY A 101 -0.76 19.83 -28.48
N LEU A 102 0.35 20.18 -27.83
CA LEU A 102 1.22 21.28 -28.23
C LEU A 102 2.13 20.92 -29.43
N SER A 103 2.35 19.62 -29.73
CA SER A 103 3.21 19.16 -30.85
C SER A 103 2.87 19.77 -32.21
N ASN A 104 1.59 20.08 -32.41
CA ASN A 104 1.07 20.70 -33.64
C ASN A 104 1.78 22.00 -34.02
N ILE A 105 2.47 22.71 -33.12
CA ILE A 105 3.28 23.87 -33.53
C ILE A 105 4.59 23.41 -34.17
N ILE A 106 5.25 22.40 -33.59
CA ILE A 106 6.54 21.86 -34.07
C ILE A 106 6.37 21.15 -35.40
N ASP A 107 5.34 20.32 -35.55
CA ASP A 107 5.15 19.52 -36.77
C ASP A 107 4.98 20.39 -38.02
N TRP A 108 4.48 21.62 -37.87
CA TRP A 108 4.23 22.56 -38.96
C TRP A 108 5.40 23.52 -39.21
N HIS A 109 6.34 23.63 -38.26
CA HIS A 109 7.44 24.60 -38.27
C HIS A 109 8.79 23.96 -37.93
N SER A 110 8.98 22.68 -38.28
CA SER A 110 10.18 21.88 -37.93
C SER A 110 11.50 22.54 -38.32
N ASP A 111 11.47 23.40 -39.35
CA ASP A 111 12.65 24.00 -39.97
C ASP A 111 12.93 25.43 -39.47
N MET A 112 12.10 25.96 -38.56
CA MET A 112 12.23 27.33 -38.04
C MET A 112 12.22 27.37 -36.51
N GLU A 113 13.10 28.17 -35.93
CA GLU A 113 13.09 28.46 -34.50
C GLU A 113 12.02 29.52 -34.20
N LEU A 114 10.93 29.09 -33.58
CA LEU A 114 9.80 29.94 -33.23
C LEU A 114 10.08 30.70 -31.94
N GLN A 115 10.05 32.03 -32.04
CA GLN A 115 10.15 32.93 -30.89
C GLN A 115 8.89 32.84 -30.01
N LEU A 116 9.03 33.08 -28.71
CA LEU A 116 7.94 32.97 -27.74
C LEU A 116 6.82 34.01 -27.93
N ASP A 117 7.09 35.07 -28.70
CA ASP A 117 6.15 36.13 -29.03
C ASP A 117 5.48 35.94 -30.40
N ALA A 118 5.81 34.86 -31.14
CA ALA A 118 5.17 34.50 -32.38
C ALA A 118 3.65 34.29 -32.17
N PRO A 119 2.79 34.71 -33.11
CA PRO A 119 1.33 34.61 -32.98
C PRO A 119 0.85 33.19 -32.64
N GLU A 120 1.44 32.18 -33.27
CA GLU A 120 1.11 30.75 -33.13
C GLU A 120 1.41 30.26 -31.70
N VAL A 121 2.53 30.70 -31.13
CA VAL A 121 2.93 30.36 -29.76
C VAL A 121 2.06 31.09 -28.73
N LYS A 122 1.70 32.35 -29.01
CA LYS A 122 0.78 33.13 -28.16
C LYS A 122 -0.60 32.49 -28.07
N GLU A 123 -1.11 31.94 -29.16
CA GLU A 123 -2.40 31.22 -29.18
C GLU A 123 -2.39 30.00 -28.24
N LYS A 124 -1.24 29.33 -28.12
CA LYS A 124 -1.05 28.15 -27.26
C LYS A 124 -0.59 28.45 -25.83
N ARG A 125 -0.46 29.72 -25.46
CA ARG A 125 -0.02 30.11 -24.11
C ARG A 125 -0.91 29.56 -22.99
N ASN A 126 -2.22 29.49 -23.23
CA ASN A 126 -3.15 28.92 -22.25
C ASN A 126 -2.94 27.41 -22.07
N ASP A 127 -2.70 26.68 -23.17
CA ASP A 127 -2.41 25.25 -23.15
C ASP A 127 -1.08 24.97 -22.43
N MET A 128 -0.05 25.81 -22.66
CA MET A 128 1.23 25.74 -21.93
C MET A 128 1.04 25.99 -20.42
N ASN A 129 0.28 27.02 -20.04
CA ASN A 129 -0.03 27.31 -18.64
C ASN A 129 -0.81 26.17 -17.98
N LEU A 130 -1.76 25.57 -18.69
CA LEU A 130 -2.50 24.41 -18.23
C LEU A 130 -1.57 23.22 -18.00
N MET A 131 -0.66 22.95 -18.94
CA MET A 131 0.35 21.90 -18.80
C MET A 131 1.20 22.11 -17.54
N PHE A 132 1.72 23.33 -17.29
CA PHE A 132 2.49 23.61 -16.08
C PHE A 132 1.68 23.36 -14.79
N SER A 133 0.42 23.77 -14.76
CA SER A 133 -0.49 23.48 -13.65
C SER A 133 -0.67 21.98 -13.42
N GLN A 134 -0.82 21.20 -14.49
CA GLN A 134 -0.97 19.74 -14.41
C GLN A 134 0.33 19.03 -14.01
N ILE A 135 1.50 19.55 -14.41
CA ILE A 135 2.80 19.06 -13.93
C ILE A 135 2.90 19.25 -12.41
N HIS A 136 2.56 20.44 -11.90
CA HIS A 136 2.53 20.67 -10.45
C HIS A 136 1.53 19.77 -9.71
N GLU A 137 0.38 19.48 -10.31
CA GLU A 137 -0.57 18.48 -9.78
C GLU A 137 0.08 17.09 -9.71
N ALA A 138 0.75 16.65 -10.76
CA ALA A 138 1.46 15.37 -10.77
C ALA A 138 2.57 15.30 -9.71
N GLU A 139 3.32 16.39 -9.49
CA GLU A 139 4.30 16.47 -8.40
C GLU A 139 3.67 16.35 -7.02
N TYR A 140 2.54 17.03 -6.81
CA TYR A 140 1.79 16.95 -5.56
C TYR A 140 1.30 15.52 -5.30
N GLU A 141 0.69 14.89 -6.31
CA GLU A 141 0.22 13.51 -6.21
C GLU A 141 1.38 12.51 -6.02
N PHE A 142 2.54 12.76 -6.62
CA PHE A 142 3.76 11.98 -6.38
C PHE A 142 4.22 12.10 -4.93
N LYS A 143 4.32 13.31 -4.37
CA LYS A 143 4.67 13.52 -2.95
C LYS A 143 3.70 12.78 -2.02
N ASN A 144 2.41 12.84 -2.31
CA ASN A 144 1.39 12.12 -1.55
C ASN A 144 1.56 10.59 -1.67
N PHE A 145 1.86 10.08 -2.87
CA PHE A 145 2.18 8.66 -3.07
C PHE A 145 3.38 8.24 -2.23
N MET A 146 4.45 9.02 -2.25
CA MET A 146 5.66 8.74 -1.49
C MET A 146 5.40 8.75 0.02
N SER A 147 4.52 9.61 0.51
CA SER A 147 4.08 9.58 1.92
C SER A 147 3.30 8.31 2.25
N GLN A 148 2.35 7.91 1.40
CA GLN A 148 1.58 6.68 1.62
C GLN A 148 2.47 5.43 1.56
N LEU A 149 3.48 5.45 0.70
CA LEU A 149 4.46 4.37 0.62
C LEU A 149 5.23 4.21 1.94
N VAL A 150 5.64 5.31 2.60
CA VAL A 150 6.28 5.23 3.93
C VAL A 150 5.36 4.54 4.93
N ASP A 151 4.10 4.97 4.99
CA ASP A 151 3.13 4.40 5.93
C ASP A 151 2.96 2.89 5.69
N TYR A 152 2.87 2.47 4.42
CA TYR A 152 2.81 1.06 4.04
C TYR A 152 4.04 0.30 4.51
N CYS A 153 5.25 0.81 4.26
CA CYS A 153 6.51 0.15 4.63
C CYS A 153 6.67 -0.02 6.14
N VAL A 154 6.20 0.95 6.93
CA VAL A 154 6.18 0.86 8.40
C VAL A 154 5.27 -0.28 8.84
N VAL A 155 4.08 -0.39 8.24
CA VAL A 155 3.07 -1.40 8.62
C VAL A 155 3.44 -2.81 8.16
N THR A 156 4.20 -2.94 7.06
CA THR A 156 4.70 -4.24 6.58
C THR A 156 6.07 -4.62 7.14
N ASN A 157 6.68 -3.77 7.98
CA ASN A 157 8.01 -3.97 8.53
C ASN A 157 9.09 -4.15 7.45
N GLN A 158 8.96 -3.43 6.33
CA GLN A 158 9.90 -3.44 5.19
C GLN A 158 10.71 -2.14 5.10
N GLY A 159 10.85 -1.43 6.23
CA GLY A 159 11.35 -0.06 6.28
C GLY A 159 12.71 0.17 5.62
N ASP A 160 13.69 -0.70 5.88
CA ASP A 160 15.07 -0.47 5.42
C ASP A 160 15.22 -0.63 3.90
N ASP A 161 14.66 -1.68 3.32
CA ASP A 161 14.74 -1.96 1.88
C ASP A 161 13.97 -0.91 1.06
N PHE A 162 12.78 -0.53 1.54
CA PHE A 162 11.97 0.46 0.84
C PHE A 162 12.45 1.89 1.01
N LEU A 163 13.18 2.23 2.08
CA LEU A 163 13.77 3.56 2.23
C LEU A 163 14.79 3.86 1.11
N ILE A 164 15.54 2.84 0.68
CA ILE A 164 16.48 2.96 -0.45
C ILE A 164 15.72 3.21 -1.74
N ILE A 165 14.68 2.42 -2.01
CA ILE A 165 13.81 2.59 -3.19
C ILE A 165 13.16 3.97 -3.17
N GLN A 166 12.64 4.39 -2.02
CA GLN A 166 11.98 5.68 -1.86
C GLN A 166 12.91 6.84 -2.21
N LYS A 167 14.13 6.83 -1.67
CA LYS A 167 15.15 7.86 -1.96
C LYS A 167 15.53 7.87 -3.44
N ASP A 168 15.67 6.70 -4.05
CA ASP A 168 15.96 6.57 -5.49
C ASP A 168 14.83 7.16 -6.35
N LEU A 169 13.57 6.85 -6.03
CA LEU A 169 12.40 7.40 -6.72
C LEU A 169 12.29 8.92 -6.56
N TYR A 170 12.49 9.45 -5.34
CA TYR A 170 12.54 10.89 -5.11
C TYR A 170 13.63 11.57 -5.93
N ARG A 171 14.83 10.99 -5.94
CA ARG A 171 15.96 11.52 -6.70
C ARG A 171 15.68 11.55 -8.19
N GLN A 172 15.08 10.48 -8.74
CA GLN A 172 14.71 10.42 -10.15
C GLN A 172 13.65 11.46 -10.50
N PHE A 173 12.62 11.62 -9.65
CA PHE A 173 11.54 12.58 -9.90
C PHE A 173 12.03 14.03 -9.88
N PHE A 174 12.85 14.41 -8.89
CA PHE A 174 13.33 15.79 -8.73
C PHE A 174 14.67 16.07 -9.40
N LYS A 175 15.19 15.14 -10.22
CA LYS A 175 16.48 15.31 -10.91
C LYS A 175 16.53 16.61 -11.72
N TYR A 176 15.46 16.89 -12.48
CA TYR A 176 15.37 18.02 -13.41
C TYR A 176 14.83 19.30 -12.78
N TYR A 177 14.05 19.18 -11.69
CA TYR A 177 13.51 20.33 -10.99
C TYR A 177 14.58 21.17 -10.28
N ASN A 178 15.67 20.53 -9.86
CA ASN A 178 16.77 21.20 -9.17
C ASN A 178 17.78 21.84 -10.12
N ASN A 179 17.59 21.75 -11.43
CA ASN A 179 18.48 22.32 -12.43
C ASN A 179 17.70 23.35 -13.28
N GLU A 180 17.46 24.54 -12.71
CA GLU A 180 16.68 25.63 -13.33
C GLU A 180 17.18 25.99 -14.75
N GLU A 181 18.45 25.77 -15.04
CA GLU A 181 19.05 25.98 -16.36
C GLU A 181 18.52 24.98 -17.42
N GLU A 182 18.23 23.73 -17.05
CA GLU A 182 17.80 22.68 -17.99
C GLU A 182 16.36 22.84 -18.48
N LEU A 183 15.49 23.50 -17.70
CA LEU A 183 14.11 23.78 -18.09
C LEU A 183 13.91 25.22 -18.59
N SER A 184 14.97 26.04 -18.59
CA SER A 184 14.92 27.37 -19.17
C SER A 184 14.78 27.29 -20.70
N TYR A 185 13.99 28.19 -21.28
CA TYR A 185 13.78 28.22 -22.73
C TYR A 185 13.67 29.66 -23.23
N SER A 186 14.29 29.94 -24.38
CA SER A 186 14.22 31.23 -25.07
C SER A 186 13.38 31.16 -26.36
N SER A 187 13.14 29.95 -26.86
CA SER A 187 12.31 29.67 -28.03
C SER A 187 11.33 28.53 -27.74
N TYR A 188 10.30 28.42 -28.56
CA TYR A 188 9.32 27.36 -28.45
C TYR A 188 9.91 25.98 -28.76
N ASN A 189 10.89 25.90 -29.67
CA ASN A 189 11.60 24.67 -29.99
C ASN A 189 12.41 24.17 -28.79
N GLN A 190 13.10 25.07 -28.08
CA GLN A 190 13.78 24.72 -26.82
C GLN A 190 12.80 24.25 -25.75
N PHE A 191 11.67 24.97 -25.58
CA PHE A 191 10.58 24.52 -24.70
C PHE A 191 10.15 23.10 -25.04
N TRP A 192 9.84 22.82 -26.30
CA TRP A 192 9.40 21.49 -26.74
C TRP A 192 10.43 20.41 -26.43
N GLN A 193 11.69 20.64 -26.78
CA GLN A 193 12.77 19.67 -26.55
C GLN A 193 12.95 19.36 -25.06
N ASN A 194 13.01 20.41 -24.22
CA ASN A 194 13.23 20.26 -22.78
C ASN A 194 12.07 19.49 -22.13
N TYR A 195 10.83 19.86 -22.46
CA TYR A 195 9.66 19.21 -21.87
C TYR A 195 9.38 17.83 -22.46
N ASN A 196 9.70 17.57 -23.73
CA ASN A 196 9.61 16.21 -24.29
C ASN A 196 10.52 15.25 -23.52
N TYR A 197 11.78 15.66 -23.28
CA TYR A 197 12.71 14.88 -22.47
C TYR A 197 12.21 14.69 -21.03
N LEU A 198 11.69 15.74 -20.39
CA LEU A 198 11.10 15.64 -19.06
C LEU A 198 9.96 14.62 -18.98
N PHE A 199 9.04 14.63 -19.96
CA PHE A 199 7.92 13.70 -20.00
C PHE A 199 8.36 12.26 -20.25
N GLU A 200 9.36 12.02 -21.11
CA GLU A 200 9.95 10.68 -21.30
C GLU A 200 10.50 10.13 -19.98
N GLU A 201 11.22 10.95 -19.23
CA GLU A 201 11.80 10.57 -17.93
C GLU A 201 10.71 10.31 -16.87
N TYR A 202 9.64 11.13 -16.84
CA TYR A 202 8.51 10.88 -15.96
C TYR A 202 7.75 9.60 -16.30
N LEU A 203 7.57 9.28 -17.58
CA LEU A 203 6.95 8.03 -18.02
C LEU A 203 7.81 6.80 -17.67
N LEU A 204 9.13 6.93 -17.81
CA LEU A 204 10.08 5.90 -17.38
C LEU A 204 10.01 5.71 -15.86
N LEU A 205 9.99 6.79 -15.08
CA LEU A 205 9.84 6.75 -13.63
C LEU A 205 8.53 6.10 -13.21
N ARG A 206 7.42 6.41 -13.89
CA ARG A 206 6.12 5.75 -13.65
C ARG A 206 6.24 4.25 -13.83
N THR A 207 6.86 3.81 -14.93
CA THR A 207 7.06 2.40 -15.25
C THR A 207 7.95 1.71 -14.20
N ASN A 208 9.06 2.35 -13.84
CA ASN A 208 9.99 1.85 -12.81
C ASN A 208 9.32 1.74 -11.44
N THR A 209 8.52 2.74 -11.06
CA THR A 209 7.74 2.73 -9.82
C THR A 209 6.75 1.58 -9.81
N TYR A 210 6.07 1.34 -10.93
CA TYR A 210 5.13 0.25 -11.06
C TYR A 210 5.83 -1.11 -10.84
N GLU A 211 6.91 -1.37 -11.59
CA GLU A 211 7.62 -2.65 -11.53
C GLU A 211 8.31 -2.90 -10.18
N LYS A 212 8.93 -1.87 -9.58
CA LYS A 212 9.67 -2.00 -8.33
C LYS A 212 8.80 -2.03 -7.07
N VAL A 213 7.64 -1.36 -7.09
CA VAL A 213 6.83 -1.12 -5.89
C VAL A 213 5.41 -1.65 -6.06
N ILE A 214 4.69 -1.12 -7.04
CA ILE A 214 3.24 -1.35 -7.12
C ILE A 214 2.91 -2.81 -7.42
N LYS A 215 3.70 -3.44 -8.28
CA LYS A 215 3.54 -4.84 -8.63
C LYS A 215 3.68 -5.76 -7.41
N ASP A 216 4.67 -5.52 -6.55
CA ASP A 216 4.85 -6.25 -5.29
C ASP A 216 3.67 -6.04 -4.33
N ILE A 217 3.21 -4.79 -4.17
CA ILE A 217 2.02 -4.46 -3.37
C ILE A 217 0.78 -5.23 -3.86
N LEU A 218 0.57 -5.28 -5.17
CA LEU A 218 -0.56 -5.98 -5.78
C LEU A 218 -0.46 -7.50 -5.63
N TYR A 219 0.73 -8.09 -5.75
CA TYR A 219 0.92 -9.52 -5.51
C TYR A 219 0.59 -9.91 -4.07
N LYS A 220 1.07 -9.14 -3.10
CA LYS A 220 0.74 -9.36 -1.67
C LYS A 220 -0.75 -9.25 -1.40
N LEU A 221 -1.44 -8.30 -2.04
CA LEU A 221 -2.90 -8.20 -1.96
C LEU A 221 -3.61 -9.44 -2.51
N GLN A 222 -3.09 -10.09 -3.56
CA GLN A 222 -3.67 -11.29 -4.16
C GLN A 222 -3.40 -12.56 -3.37
N GLU A 223 -2.20 -12.73 -2.80
CA GLU A 223 -1.87 -13.88 -1.94
C GLU A 223 -2.78 -13.98 -0.71
N HIS A 224 -3.33 -12.86 -0.25
CA HIS A 224 -4.23 -12.82 0.90
C HIS A 224 -5.71 -13.06 0.57
N LEU A 225 -6.05 -13.26 -0.71
CA LEU A 225 -7.42 -13.59 -1.18
C LEU A 225 -7.62 -15.09 -1.42
N ASN A 226 -6.54 -15.88 -1.47
CA ASN A 226 -6.55 -17.34 -1.61
C ASN A 226 -6.23 -18.03 -0.28
#